data_AF-A0A0P0NFH8-F1
#
_entry.id   AF-A0A0P0NFH8-F1
#
_cell.length_a   1.000
_cell.length_b   1.000
_cell.length_c   1.000
_cell.angle_alpha   90.00
_cell.angle_beta   90.00
_cell.angle_gamma   90.00
#
_symmetry.space_group_name_H-M   'P 1'
#
loop_
_entity.id
_entity.type
_entity.pdbx_description
1 polymer ?
#
loop_
_entity_poly.entity_id
_entity_poly.type
_entity_poly.pdbx_seq_one_letter_code
_entity_poly.pdbx_strand_id
1 'polypeptide(L)'
;MKEEKVKSIRFTVGTDEKIEKLCLKLGRNKLQLFNQMVDYFLRSGKDPADNSDELLKKALSRNHDTYTSFIKAQEKLLLIPIRQDVSRMINSQEQIVKYFNEQILKVNKELLGNQQGIIKHLTETAVLMKNLREEQQGRSDLKMKFLYILNSYIKARDSFGFTTSAKEKEELILDTQKLITKL
;
A
#
# COMPACT_ATOMS: atom_id res chain seq x y z
N MET A 1 59.65 41.94 42.17
CA MET A 1 59.90 42.61 40.88
C MET A 1 61.15 42.01 40.27
N LYS A 2 61.03 41.22 39.19
CA LYS A 2 62.21 40.77 38.43
C LYS A 2 62.55 41.88 37.44
N GLU A 3 63.80 42.36 37.48
CA GLU A 3 64.30 43.33 36.50
C GLU A 3 64.14 42.76 35.08
N GLU A 4 63.36 43.45 34.24
CA GLU A 4 63.36 43.17 32.80
C GLU A 4 64.73 43.58 32.26
N LYS A 5 65.63 42.60 32.11
CA LYS A 5 66.90 42.79 31.44
C LYS A 5 66.62 43.12 29.97
N VAL A 6 66.61 44.42 29.65
CA VAL A 6 66.45 44.91 28.27
C VAL A 6 67.65 44.44 27.45
N LYS A 7 67.39 43.65 26.42
CA LYS A 7 68.40 43.17 25.48
C LYS A 7 68.17 43.85 24.13
N SER A 8 69.26 44.32 23.52
CA SER A 8 69.22 44.94 22.20
C SER A 8 69.58 43.94 21.11
N ILE A 9 68.76 43.88 20.06
CA ILE A 9 69.00 43.05 18.87
C ILE A 9 69.43 44.00 17.74
N ARG A 10 70.54 43.67 17.07
CA ARG A 10 71.00 44.41 15.89
C ARG A 10 70.49 43.75 14.63
N PHE A 11 69.99 44.56 13.69
CA PHE A 11 69.52 44.11 12.37
C PHE A 11 69.82 45.20 11.34
N THR A 12 69.68 44.86 10.06
CA THR A 12 70.03 45.76 8.95
C THR A 12 68.98 46.87 8.77
N VAL A 13 69.37 48.02 8.19
CA VAL A 13 68.47 49.15 7.89
C VAL A 13 67.27 48.71 7.04
N GLY A 14 67.50 47.84 6.04
CA GLY A 14 66.41 47.30 5.23
C GLY A 14 65.44 46.38 5.99
N THR A 15 65.86 45.78 7.10
CA THR A 15 64.97 45.02 8.00
C THR A 15 64.18 45.98 8.88
N ASP A 16 64.78 47.09 9.30
CA ASP A 16 64.10 48.14 10.08
C ASP A 16 62.92 48.74 9.32
N GLU A 17 63.13 49.10 8.04
CA GLU A 17 62.07 49.63 7.18
C GLU A 17 60.91 48.64 6.99
N LYS A 18 61.21 47.33 6.90
CA LYS A 18 60.18 46.28 6.78
C LYS A 18 59.39 46.15 8.08
N ILE A 19 60.07 46.15 9.22
CA ILE A 19 59.41 46.11 10.54
C ILE A 19 58.54 47.35 10.72
N GLU A 20 59.03 48.53 10.33
CA GLU A 20 58.27 49.78 10.42
C GLU A 20 56.99 49.76 9.56
N LYS A 21 57.07 49.27 8.32
CA LYS A 21 55.89 49.07 7.48
C LYS A 21 54.88 48.09 8.11
N LEU A 22 55.36 47.00 8.74
CA LEU A 22 54.49 46.04 9.44
C LEU A 22 53.86 46.64 10.70
N CYS A 23 54.63 47.41 11.47
CA CYS A 23 54.16 48.15 12.63
C CYS A 23 53.05 49.14 12.28
N LEU A 24 53.23 49.91 11.19
CA LEU A 24 52.21 50.84 10.68
C LEU A 24 50.96 50.09 10.22
N LYS A 25 51.10 48.98 9.49
CA LYS A 25 49.96 48.18 9.00
C LYS A 25 49.15 47.54 10.13
N LEU A 26 49.82 47.07 11.18
CA LEU A 26 49.20 46.35 12.29
C LEU A 26 48.87 47.24 13.50
N GLY A 27 49.25 48.52 13.47
CA GLY A 27 49.04 49.48 14.56
C GLY A 27 49.79 49.14 15.85
N ARG A 28 51.00 48.58 15.75
CA ARG A 28 51.77 48.05 16.90
C ARG A 28 53.16 48.66 16.96
N ASN A 29 53.73 48.80 18.15
CA ASN A 29 55.13 49.24 18.29
C ASN A 29 56.11 48.09 17.94
N LYS A 30 57.36 48.44 17.58
CA LYS A 30 58.38 47.47 17.12
C LYS A 30 58.62 46.35 18.15
N LEU A 31 58.64 46.68 19.44
CA LEU A 31 58.87 45.73 20.53
C LEU A 31 57.71 44.75 20.73
N GLN A 32 56.47 45.24 20.72
CA GLN A 32 55.25 44.44 20.84
C GLN A 32 55.11 43.49 19.66
N LEU A 33 55.39 43.97 18.45
CA LEU A 33 55.36 43.14 17.26
C LEU A 33 56.39 42.02 17.36
N PHE A 34 57.62 42.33 17.79
CA PHE A 34 58.67 41.34 17.97
C PHE A 34 58.32 40.29 19.02
N ASN A 35 57.86 40.70 20.21
CA ASN A 35 57.46 39.76 21.27
C ASN A 35 56.34 38.82 20.80
N GLN A 36 55.35 39.36 20.09
CA GLN A 36 54.26 38.54 19.54
C GLN A 36 54.73 37.60 18.44
N MET A 37 55.70 37.99 17.62
CA MET A 37 56.30 37.10 16.63
C MET A 37 57.02 35.93 17.32
N VAL A 38 57.83 36.21 18.34
CA VAL A 38 58.52 35.18 19.12
C VAL A 38 57.52 34.21 19.76
N ASP A 39 56.50 34.73 20.45
CA ASP A 39 55.45 33.91 21.06
C ASP A 39 54.68 33.09 20.02
N TYR A 40 54.39 33.67 18.87
CA TYR A 40 53.69 33.01 17.77
C TYR A 40 54.51 31.83 17.21
N PHE A 41 55.78 32.03 16.89
CA PHE A 41 56.62 30.97 16.34
C PHE A 41 56.91 29.87 17.37
N LEU A 42 57.12 30.25 18.64
CA LEU A 42 57.32 29.29 19.72
C LEU A 42 56.05 28.43 19.95
N ARG A 43 54.86 29.05 19.96
CA ARG A 43 53.60 28.33 20.19
C ARG A 43 53.15 27.50 18.98
N SER A 44 53.33 28.03 17.77
CA SER A 44 52.90 27.37 16.54
C SER A 44 53.88 26.30 16.07
N GLY A 45 55.12 26.30 16.57
CA GLY A 45 56.19 25.42 16.10
C GLY A 45 56.58 25.65 14.64
N LYS A 46 56.15 26.76 14.05
CA LYS A 46 56.49 27.13 12.67
C LYS A 46 57.92 27.64 12.60
N ASP A 47 58.65 27.23 11.57
CA ASP A 47 59.96 27.78 11.26
C ASP A 47 59.79 29.16 10.60
N PRO A 48 60.35 30.26 11.16
CA PRO A 48 60.32 31.58 10.54
C PRO A 48 61.00 31.64 9.16
N ALA A 49 61.83 30.64 8.81
CA ALA A 49 62.45 30.50 7.50
C ALA A 49 61.59 29.76 6.47
N ASP A 50 60.51 29.07 6.89
CA ASP A 50 59.56 28.42 5.98
C ASP A 50 58.56 29.44 5.41
N ASN A 51 58.92 30.03 4.27
CA ASN A 51 58.10 31.01 3.55
C ASN A 51 56.89 30.39 2.83
N SER A 52 56.76 29.06 2.82
CA SER A 52 55.81 28.34 1.95
C SER A 52 54.61 27.72 2.67
N ASP A 53 54.56 27.78 4.01
CA ASP A 53 53.51 27.18 4.83
C ASP A 53 53.29 25.68 4.47
N GLU A 54 54.36 24.94 4.15
CA GLU A 54 54.29 23.56 3.63
C GLU A 54 53.66 22.59 4.64
N LEU A 55 53.89 22.83 5.94
CA LEU A 55 53.24 22.07 7.00
C LEU A 55 51.71 22.22 7.00
N LEU A 56 51.21 23.43 6.71
CA LEU A 56 49.77 23.68 6.63
C LEU A 56 49.17 23.01 5.40
N LYS A 57 49.82 23.13 4.24
CA LYS A 57 49.36 22.46 3.00
C LYS A 57 49.32 20.95 3.16
N LYS A 58 50.36 20.36 3.77
CA LYS A 58 50.43 18.92 4.03
C LYS A 58 49.33 18.45 4.99
N ALA A 59 49.05 19.21 6.03
CA ALA A 59 47.96 18.92 6.96
C ALA A 59 46.58 19.00 6.28
N LEU A 60 46.34 20.03 5.47
CA LEU A 60 45.11 20.19 4.71
C LEU A 60 44.91 19.07 3.68
N SER A 61 45.95 18.74 2.92
CA SER A 61 45.91 17.62 1.95
C SER A 61 45.57 16.32 2.64
N ARG A 62 46.27 16.00 3.74
CA ARG A 62 46.03 14.76 4.50
C ARG A 62 44.62 14.68 5.05
N ASN A 63 44.08 15.79 5.54
CA ASN A 63 42.70 15.84 6.03
C ASN A 63 41.70 15.62 4.88
N HIS A 64 41.92 16.27 3.73
CA HIS A 64 41.10 16.05 2.53
C HIS A 64 41.14 14.59 2.07
N ASP A 65 42.33 13.98 1.99
CA ASP A 65 42.49 12.58 1.61
C ASP A 65 41.75 11.64 2.58
N THR A 66 41.77 11.97 3.87
CA THR A 66 41.05 11.22 4.91
C THR A 66 39.54 11.32 4.72
N TYR A 67 39.01 12.53 4.51
CA TYR A 67 37.57 12.73 4.25
C TYR A 67 37.13 12.03 2.96
N THR A 68 37.89 12.18 1.88
CA THR A 68 37.58 11.50 0.62
C THR A 68 37.59 9.98 0.77
N SER A 69 38.56 9.44 1.51
CA SER A 69 38.62 7.99 1.78
C SER A 69 37.44 7.52 2.62
N PHE A 70 37.04 8.30 3.63
CA PHE A 70 35.86 8.02 4.45
C PHE A 70 34.57 8.03 3.62
N ILE A 71 34.38 9.03 2.77
CA ILE A 71 33.22 9.12 1.87
C ILE A 71 33.17 7.92 0.93
N LYS A 72 34.31 7.56 0.30
CA LYS A 72 34.40 6.37 -0.56
C LYS A 72 34.07 5.08 0.20
N ALA A 73 34.50 4.97 1.45
CA ALA A 73 34.18 3.83 2.30
C ALA A 73 32.68 3.78 2.63
N GLN A 74 32.06 4.91 3.00
CA GLN A 74 30.62 4.99 3.23
C GLN A 74 29.81 4.66 1.97
N GLU A 75 30.25 5.16 0.82
CA GLU A 75 29.59 4.88 -0.45
C GLU A 75 29.59 3.38 -0.76
N LYS A 76 30.75 2.74 -0.63
CA LYS A 76 30.92 1.31 -0.88
C LYS A 76 30.21 0.43 0.14
N LEU A 77 30.28 0.77 1.42
CA LEU A 77 29.77 -0.07 2.50
C LEU A 77 28.28 0.13 2.76
N LEU A 78 27.73 1.30 2.42
CA LEU A 78 26.37 1.67 2.82
C LEU A 78 25.52 2.17 1.66
N LEU A 79 25.95 3.22 0.95
CA LEU A 79 25.08 3.86 -0.05
C LEU A 79 24.79 2.95 -1.25
N ILE A 80 25.79 2.25 -1.77
CA ILE A 80 25.62 1.31 -2.88
C ILE A 80 24.69 0.14 -2.48
N PRO A 81 24.93 -0.59 -1.36
CA PRO A 81 24.04 -1.64 -0.90
C PRO A 81 22.60 -1.16 -0.69
N ILE A 82 22.40 -0.02 -0.01
CA ILE A 82 21.05 0.54 0.21
C ILE A 82 20.34 0.78 -1.12
N ARG A 83 21.00 1.40 -2.09
CA ARG A 83 20.41 1.62 -3.41
C ARG A 83 20.01 0.30 -4.07
N GLN A 84 20.89 -0.71 -4.04
CA GLN A 84 20.61 -2.02 -4.62
C GLN A 84 19.42 -2.71 -3.94
N ASP A 85 19.35 -2.69 -2.62
CA ASP A 85 18.28 -3.32 -1.86
C ASP A 85 16.95 -2.59 -2.04
N VAL A 86 16.95 -1.26 -2.10
CA VAL A 86 15.75 -0.47 -2.44
C VAL A 86 15.27 -0.81 -3.86
N SER A 87 16.16 -0.90 -4.84
CA SER A 87 15.78 -1.32 -6.20
C SER A 87 15.19 -2.73 -6.25
N ARG A 88 15.77 -3.68 -5.50
CA ARG A 88 15.22 -5.04 -5.38
C ARG A 88 13.84 -5.05 -4.73
N MET A 89 13.66 -4.26 -3.67
CA MET A 89 12.39 -4.11 -2.98
C MET A 89 11.31 -3.55 -3.91
N ILE A 90 11.61 -2.49 -4.66
CA ILE A 90 10.69 -1.90 -5.65
C ILE A 90 10.27 -2.95 -6.67
N ASN A 91 11.23 -3.67 -7.27
CA ASN A 91 10.92 -4.71 -8.25
C ASN A 91 10.04 -5.83 -7.64
N SER A 92 10.30 -6.22 -6.40
CA SER A 92 9.47 -7.20 -5.70
C SER A 92 8.04 -6.67 -5.47
N GLN A 93 7.88 -5.40 -5.10
CA GLN A 93 6.57 -4.79 -4.90
C GLN A 93 5.80 -4.67 -6.22
N GLU A 94 6.45 -4.31 -7.32
CA GLU A 94 5.84 -4.31 -8.65
C GLU A 94 5.30 -5.69 -9.04
N GLN A 95 6.08 -6.74 -8.77
CA GLN A 95 5.63 -8.12 -9.01
C GLN A 95 4.42 -8.49 -8.14
N ILE A 96 4.44 -8.15 -6.85
CA ILE A 96 3.32 -8.40 -5.94
C ILE A 96 2.05 -7.70 -6.45
N VAL A 97 2.15 -6.43 -6.84
CA VAL A 97 1.03 -5.67 -7.40
C VAL A 97 0.51 -6.33 -8.67
N LYS A 98 1.41 -6.77 -9.56
CA LYS A 98 1.04 -7.49 -10.78
C LYS A 98 0.28 -8.78 -10.48
N TYR A 99 0.80 -9.63 -9.58
CA TYR A 99 0.13 -10.86 -9.16
C TYR A 99 -1.24 -10.60 -8.52
N PHE A 100 -1.34 -9.56 -7.68
CA PHE A 100 -2.61 -9.19 -7.06
C PHE A 100 -3.65 -8.78 -8.11
N ASN A 101 -3.25 -7.98 -9.09
CA ASN A 101 -4.15 -7.53 -10.16
C ASN A 101 -4.56 -8.67 -11.10
N GLU A 102 -3.60 -9.50 -11.52
CA GLU A 102 -3.82 -10.54 -12.53
C GLU A 102 -4.48 -11.79 -11.96
N GLN A 103 -4.10 -12.22 -10.76
CA GLN A 103 -4.63 -13.45 -10.18
C GLN A 103 -5.80 -13.15 -9.24
N ILE A 104 -5.61 -12.27 -8.26
CA ILE A 104 -6.63 -12.09 -7.21
C ILE A 104 -7.83 -11.31 -7.75
N LEU A 105 -7.60 -10.10 -8.30
CA LEU A 105 -8.71 -9.26 -8.75
C LEU A 105 -9.45 -9.87 -9.95
N LYS A 106 -8.73 -10.47 -10.90
CA LYS A 106 -9.35 -11.11 -12.06
C LYS A 106 -10.19 -12.33 -11.65
N VAL A 107 -9.64 -13.24 -10.86
CA VAL A 107 -10.36 -14.43 -10.38
C VAL A 107 -11.56 -14.03 -9.53
N ASN A 108 -11.44 -13.02 -8.67
CA ASN A 108 -12.57 -12.54 -7.87
C ASN A 108 -13.70 -11.97 -8.75
N LYS A 109 -13.36 -11.25 -9.83
CA LYS A 109 -14.35 -10.76 -10.80
C LYS A 109 -15.04 -11.91 -11.53
N GLU A 110 -14.27 -12.89 -12.01
CA GLU A 110 -14.83 -14.08 -12.68
C GLU A 110 -15.71 -14.90 -11.73
N LEU A 111 -15.28 -15.09 -10.49
CA LEU A 111 -16.05 -15.80 -9.45
C LEU A 111 -17.37 -15.09 -9.15
N LEU A 112 -17.36 -13.77 -8.99
CA LEU A 112 -18.58 -12.99 -8.80
C LEU A 112 -19.53 -13.12 -10.00
N GLY A 113 -19.02 -13.07 -11.22
CA GLY A 113 -19.83 -13.28 -12.43
C GLY A 113 -20.46 -14.67 -12.45
N ASN A 114 -19.68 -15.70 -12.13
CA ASN A 114 -20.18 -17.08 -12.06
C ASN A 114 -21.25 -17.24 -10.97
N GLN A 115 -21.04 -16.65 -9.80
CA GLN A 115 -22.03 -16.65 -8.70
C GLN A 115 -23.33 -15.96 -9.11
N GLN A 116 -23.26 -14.82 -9.80
CA GLN A 116 -24.46 -14.15 -10.33
C GLN A 116 -25.20 -15.04 -11.35
N GLY A 117 -24.47 -15.74 -12.23
CA GLY A 117 -25.04 -16.71 -13.15
C GLY A 117 -25.76 -17.87 -12.42
N ILE A 118 -25.13 -18.41 -11.38
CA ILE A 118 -25.73 -19.47 -10.54
C ILE A 118 -27.00 -18.97 -9.85
N ILE A 119 -26.99 -17.76 -9.27
CA ILE A 119 -28.16 -17.15 -8.62
C ILE A 119 -29.31 -17.01 -9.61
N LYS A 120 -29.03 -16.58 -10.85
CA LYS A 120 -30.05 -16.46 -11.89
C LYS A 120 -30.69 -17.82 -12.20
N HIS A 121 -29.88 -18.85 -12.42
CA HIS A 121 -30.38 -20.21 -12.69
C HIS A 121 -31.16 -20.79 -11.51
N LEU A 122 -30.70 -20.56 -10.27
CA LEU A 122 -31.44 -20.96 -9.06
C LEU A 122 -32.80 -20.28 -8.98
N THR A 123 -32.87 -18.99 -9.33
CA THR A 123 -34.12 -18.23 -9.32
C THR A 123 -35.10 -18.75 -10.37
N GLU A 124 -34.64 -19.00 -11.59
CA GLU A 124 -35.44 -19.62 -12.66
C GLU A 124 -35.94 -21.02 -12.24
N THR A 125 -35.06 -21.82 -11.62
CA THR A 125 -35.40 -23.17 -11.13
C THR A 125 -36.43 -23.11 -9.99
N ALA A 126 -36.32 -22.14 -9.09
CA ALA A 126 -37.29 -21.94 -8.01
C ALA A 126 -38.68 -21.57 -8.55
N VAL A 127 -38.75 -20.75 -9.60
CA VAL A 127 -40.01 -20.42 -10.29
C VAL A 127 -40.62 -21.67 -10.93
N LEU A 128 -39.81 -22.46 -11.65
CA LEU A 128 -40.29 -23.70 -12.26
C LEU A 128 -40.78 -24.70 -11.21
N MET A 129 -40.08 -24.86 -10.10
CA MET A 129 -40.52 -25.72 -8.99
C MET A 129 -41.84 -25.24 -8.38
N LYS A 130 -42.03 -23.93 -8.23
CA LYS A 130 -43.29 -23.35 -7.76
C LYS A 130 -44.44 -23.70 -8.70
N ASN A 131 -44.26 -23.47 -10.00
CA ASN A 131 -45.27 -23.78 -11.01
C ASN A 131 -45.61 -25.28 -11.02
N LEU A 132 -44.60 -26.15 -10.96
CA LEU A 132 -44.82 -27.60 -10.90
C LEU A 132 -45.62 -28.01 -9.67
N ARG A 133 -45.34 -27.39 -8.50
CA ARG A 133 -46.09 -27.63 -7.27
C ARG A 133 -47.55 -27.18 -7.41
N GLU A 134 -47.78 -26.02 -8.01
CA GLU A 134 -49.14 -25.50 -8.26
C GLU A 134 -49.92 -26.39 -9.21
N GLU A 135 -49.31 -26.85 -10.31
CA GLU A 135 -49.95 -27.82 -11.22
C GLU A 135 -50.26 -29.16 -10.54
N GLN A 136 -49.34 -29.66 -9.72
CA GLN A 136 -49.52 -30.91 -8.99
C GLN A 136 -50.65 -30.79 -7.97
N GLN A 137 -50.72 -29.66 -7.25
CA GLN A 137 -51.81 -29.38 -6.33
C GLN A 137 -53.14 -29.28 -7.07
N GLY A 138 -53.19 -28.52 -8.18
CA GLY A 138 -54.40 -28.40 -9.01
C GLY A 138 -54.89 -29.74 -9.54
N ARG A 139 -53.99 -30.62 -9.99
CA ARG A 139 -54.33 -32.00 -10.39
C ARG A 139 -54.91 -32.81 -9.21
N SER A 140 -54.33 -32.68 -8.02
CA SER A 140 -54.81 -33.37 -6.81
C SER A 140 -56.20 -32.87 -6.43
N ASP A 141 -56.41 -31.56 -6.43
CA ASP A 141 -57.68 -30.94 -6.10
C ASP A 141 -58.78 -31.34 -7.09
N LEU A 142 -58.47 -31.35 -8.40
CA LEU A 142 -59.41 -31.78 -9.43
C LEU A 142 -59.82 -33.25 -9.25
N LYS A 143 -58.87 -34.14 -8.92
CA LYS A 143 -59.17 -35.55 -8.60
C LYS A 143 -60.08 -35.68 -7.39
N MET A 144 -59.81 -34.92 -6.32
CA MET A 144 -60.64 -34.92 -5.11
C MET A 144 -62.06 -34.43 -5.39
N LYS A 145 -62.20 -33.33 -6.13
CA LYS A 145 -63.50 -32.80 -6.52
C LYS A 145 -64.26 -33.76 -7.44
N PHE A 146 -63.59 -34.41 -8.39
CA PHE A 146 -64.20 -35.41 -9.26
C PHE A 146 -64.69 -36.64 -8.46
N LEU A 147 -63.87 -37.15 -7.55
CA LEU A 147 -64.26 -38.23 -6.63
C LEU A 147 -65.47 -37.86 -5.78
N TYR A 148 -65.54 -36.62 -5.29
CA TYR A 148 -66.68 -36.13 -4.55
C TYR A 148 -67.97 -36.14 -5.39
N ILE A 149 -67.92 -35.62 -6.61
CA ILE A 149 -69.07 -35.61 -7.53
C ILE A 149 -69.49 -37.04 -7.86
N LEU A 150 -68.53 -37.91 -8.20
CA LEU A 150 -68.81 -39.31 -8.54
C LEU A 150 -69.44 -40.06 -7.37
N ASN A 151 -68.91 -39.91 -6.16
CA ASN A 151 -69.47 -40.55 -4.96
C ASN A 151 -70.87 -40.02 -4.63
N SER A 152 -71.10 -38.72 -4.83
CA SER A 152 -72.41 -38.10 -4.62
C SER A 152 -73.43 -38.62 -5.64
N TYR A 153 -73.03 -38.73 -6.91
CA TYR A 153 -73.84 -39.32 -7.97
C TYR A 153 -74.16 -40.79 -7.71
N ILE A 154 -73.16 -41.61 -7.34
CA ILE A 154 -73.36 -43.03 -7.01
C ILE A 154 -74.34 -43.16 -5.84
N LYS A 155 -74.16 -42.41 -4.75
CA LYS A 155 -75.08 -42.43 -3.61
C LYS A 155 -76.51 -42.04 -3.99
N ALA A 156 -76.68 -40.99 -4.77
CA ALA A 156 -77.99 -40.54 -5.23
C ALA A 156 -78.64 -41.58 -6.18
N ARG A 157 -77.87 -42.16 -7.09
CA ARG A 157 -78.33 -43.22 -7.99
C ARG A 157 -78.73 -44.49 -7.22
N ASP A 158 -77.91 -44.91 -6.26
CA ASP A 158 -78.17 -46.13 -5.49
C ASP A 158 -79.35 -45.96 -4.52
N SER A 159 -79.73 -44.71 -4.20
CA SER A 159 -80.98 -44.41 -3.49
C SER A 159 -82.24 -44.56 -4.34
N PHE A 160 -82.10 -44.72 -5.67
CA PHE A 160 -83.23 -44.96 -6.57
C PHE A 160 -83.71 -46.41 -6.48
N GLY A 161 -85.03 -46.57 -6.30
CA GLY A 161 -85.70 -47.87 -6.24
C GLY A 161 -86.51 -48.17 -7.51
N PHE A 162 -87.34 -49.22 -7.45
CA PHE A 162 -88.20 -49.64 -8.57
C PHE A 162 -89.27 -48.58 -8.93
N THR A 163 -89.54 -47.63 -8.04
CA THR A 163 -90.57 -46.57 -8.19
C THR A 163 -90.02 -45.22 -8.66
N THR A 164 -88.70 -45.08 -8.89
CA THR A 164 -88.10 -43.79 -9.29
C THR A 164 -88.45 -43.44 -10.73
N SER A 165 -88.98 -42.23 -10.94
CA SER A 165 -89.46 -41.77 -12.24
C SER A 165 -88.32 -41.46 -13.22
N ALA A 166 -88.60 -41.49 -14.52
CA ALA A 166 -87.62 -41.09 -15.54
C ALA A 166 -87.15 -39.63 -15.36
N LYS A 167 -88.05 -38.75 -14.90
CA LYS A 167 -87.79 -37.33 -14.66
C LYS A 167 -86.74 -37.11 -13.56
N GLU A 168 -86.83 -37.83 -12.44
CA GLU A 168 -85.85 -37.73 -11.33
C GLU A 168 -84.46 -38.22 -11.73
N LYS A 169 -84.39 -39.23 -12.62
CA LYS A 169 -83.10 -39.71 -13.18
C LYS A 169 -82.46 -38.65 -14.08
N GLU A 170 -83.26 -37.96 -14.88
CA GLU A 170 -82.82 -36.89 -15.76
C GLU A 170 -82.37 -35.65 -14.97
N GLU A 171 -83.05 -35.35 -13.86
CA GLU A 171 -82.72 -34.26 -12.94
C GLU A 171 -81.37 -34.52 -12.22
N LEU A 172 -81.13 -35.76 -11.78
CA LEU A 172 -79.82 -36.15 -11.20
C LEU A 172 -78.68 -35.99 -12.21
N ILE A 173 -78.91 -36.31 -13.49
CA ILE A 173 -77.92 -36.12 -14.56
C ILE A 173 -77.63 -34.63 -14.76
N LEU A 174 -78.68 -33.80 -14.85
CA LEU A 174 -78.55 -32.35 -15.00
C LEU A 174 -77.81 -31.72 -13.82
N ASP A 175 -78.10 -32.14 -12.59
CA ASP A 175 -77.45 -31.60 -11.40
C ASP A 175 -75.99 -32.04 -11.28
N THR A 176 -75.68 -33.27 -11.69
CA THR A 176 -74.29 -33.75 -11.77
C THR A 176 -73.50 -33.00 -12.84
N GLN A 177 -74.10 -32.74 -14.00
CA GLN A 177 -73.50 -31.93 -15.04
C GLN A 177 -73.25 -30.49 -14.56
N LYS A 178 -74.21 -29.86 -13.87
CA LYS A 178 -74.02 -28.55 -13.25
C LYS A 178 -72.86 -28.52 -12.25
N LEU A 179 -72.67 -29.58 -11.46
CA LEU A 179 -71.54 -29.70 -10.53
C LEU A 179 -70.20 -29.80 -11.27
N ILE A 180 -70.15 -30.49 -12.41
CA ILE A 180 -68.96 -30.59 -13.26
C ILE A 180 -68.64 -29.24 -13.91
N THR A 181 -69.64 -28.50 -14.41
CA THR A 181 -69.43 -27.18 -15.03
C THR A 181 -68.96 -26.12 -14.03
N LYS A 182 -69.15 -26.35 -12.73
CA LYS A 182 -68.68 -25.48 -11.64
C LYS A 182 -67.25 -25.77 -11.16
N LEU A 183 -66.58 -26.79 -11.72
CA LEU A 183 -65.20 -27.17 -11.36
C LEU A 183 -64.16 -26.23 -11.93
#